data_AF-A0A2G9RRC4-F1
#
_entry.id   AF-A0A2G9RRC4-F1
#
_cell.length_a   1.000
_cell.length_b   1.000
_cell.length_c   1.000
_cell.angle_alpha   90.00
_cell.angle_beta   90.00
_cell.angle_gamma   90.00
#
_symmetry.space_group_name_H-M   'P 1'
#
loop_
_entity.id
_entity.type
_entity.pdbx_description
1 polymer ?
#
loop_
_entity_poly.entity_id
_entity_poly.type
_entity_poly.pdbx_seq_one_letter_code
_entity_poly.pdbx_strand_id
1 'polypeptide(L)'
;MSGIYCCGPTSVKAIREGEIHLNYDSPFVFSMVNADCVSWTLYGTKKEKHFCDPHLVGNHIITKCAGADEREDITDSYKYDEEKWIFLQIAYSQYGKYLDDNNLVRLTAVGEQNVTWEKVLVKKDITLAVPQITINFLGSPVVNKPCKVRLMFSNPLNEDIKDCLLVIEGSGLMKTQLKLL
;
A
#
# COMPACT_ATOMS: atom_id res chain seq x y z
N MET A 1 6.76 -3.00 32.35
CA MET A 1 7.15 -4.29 31.76
C MET A 1 7.18 -4.11 30.25
N SER A 2 8.36 -3.89 29.66
CA SER A 2 8.53 -3.77 28.22
C SER A 2 8.48 -5.16 27.58
N GLY A 3 7.31 -5.54 27.05
CA GLY A 3 7.17 -6.80 26.32
C GLY A 3 7.83 -6.68 24.96
N ILE A 4 8.73 -7.61 24.64
CA ILE A 4 9.22 -7.80 23.28
C ILE A 4 8.08 -8.46 22.50
N TYR A 5 7.47 -7.73 21.57
CA TYR A 5 6.45 -8.27 20.67
C TYR A 5 7.15 -8.95 19.48
N CYS A 6 7.15 -10.28 19.48
CA CYS A 6 7.60 -11.11 18.36
C CYS A 6 6.41 -11.97 17.87
N CYS A 7 6.46 -12.40 16.61
CA CYS A 7 5.53 -13.38 16.04
C CYS A 7 6.30 -14.44 15.23
N GLY A 8 5.98 -15.70 15.45
CA GLY A 8 6.48 -16.83 14.66
C GLY A 8 7.75 -17.52 15.21
N PRO A 9 8.35 -18.45 14.43
CA PRO A 9 8.03 -18.76 13.03
C PRO A 9 6.70 -19.51 12.87
N THR A 10 5.96 -19.18 11.80
CA THR A 10 4.66 -19.76 11.45
C THR A 10 4.71 -20.33 10.04
N SER A 11 4.19 -21.54 9.83
CA SER A 11 4.15 -22.18 8.51
C SER A 11 3.15 -21.48 7.60
N VAL A 12 3.61 -20.93 6.47
CA VAL A 12 2.75 -20.32 5.45
C VAL A 12 1.72 -21.31 4.91
N LYS A 13 2.12 -22.58 4.73
CA LYS A 13 1.20 -23.65 4.33
C LYS A 13 0.08 -23.85 5.37
N ALA A 14 0.41 -23.83 6.66
CA ALA A 14 -0.59 -23.96 7.72
C ALA A 14 -1.58 -22.79 7.69
N ILE A 15 -1.11 -21.58 7.39
CA ILE A 15 -1.98 -20.40 7.23
C ILE A 15 -2.91 -20.57 6.03
N ARG A 16 -2.39 -21.01 4.88
CA ARG A 16 -3.19 -21.24 3.67
C ARG A 16 -4.29 -22.29 3.86
N GLU A 17 -3.98 -23.37 4.58
CA GLU A 17 -4.94 -24.45 4.83
C GLU A 17 -5.81 -24.22 6.07
N GLY A 18 -5.64 -23.10 6.79
CA GLY A 18 -6.41 -22.78 8.00
C GLY A 18 -6.05 -23.62 9.24
N GLU A 19 -4.86 -24.23 9.28
CA GLU A 19 -4.34 -25.02 10.39
C GLU A 19 -3.84 -24.14 11.56
N ILE A 20 -4.73 -23.31 12.12
CA ILE A 20 -4.38 -22.28 13.13
C ILE A 20 -3.97 -22.83 14.50
N HIS A 21 -4.11 -24.13 14.73
CA HIS A 21 -3.78 -24.78 16.00
C HIS A 21 -2.28 -25.11 16.14
N LEU A 22 -1.52 -24.99 15.05
CA LEU A 22 -0.09 -25.25 15.02
C LEU A 22 0.70 -24.11 15.67
N ASN A 23 1.81 -24.43 16.31
CA ASN A 23 2.75 -23.43 16.79
C ASN A 23 3.54 -22.82 15.61
N TYR A 24 4.00 -21.57 15.65
CA TYR A 24 3.79 -20.54 16.67
C TYR A 24 2.89 -19.44 16.12
N ASP A 25 2.08 -18.80 16.96
CA ASP A 25 1.26 -17.62 16.64
C ASP A 25 0.35 -17.75 15.40
N SER A 26 0.05 -18.99 14.98
CA SER A 26 -0.74 -19.26 13.77
C SER A 26 -2.11 -18.58 13.77
N PRO A 27 -2.87 -18.49 14.90
CA PRO A 27 -4.12 -17.74 14.90
C PRO A 27 -3.93 -16.24 14.61
N PHE A 28 -2.86 -15.65 15.16
CA PHE A 28 -2.55 -14.25 14.95
C PHE A 28 -2.16 -13.99 13.49
N VAL A 29 -1.25 -14.80 12.93
CA VAL A 29 -0.81 -14.67 11.54
C VAL A 29 -1.95 -14.93 10.56
N PHE A 30 -2.81 -15.92 10.83
CA PHE A 30 -4.00 -16.19 10.01
C PHE A 30 -4.95 -14.98 9.99
N SER A 31 -5.16 -14.32 11.13
CA SER A 31 -6.02 -13.14 11.22
C SER A 31 -5.48 -11.94 10.42
N MET A 32 -4.15 -11.81 10.26
CA MET A 32 -3.57 -10.74 9.45
C MET A 32 -3.89 -10.87 7.95
N VAL A 33 -4.32 -12.05 7.49
CA VAL A 33 -4.62 -12.32 6.08
C VAL A 33 -6.07 -12.69 5.80
N ASN A 34 -6.83 -13.17 6.79
CA ASN A 34 -8.21 -13.68 6.61
C ASN A 34 -9.22 -13.10 7.61
N ALA A 35 -8.90 -12.05 8.37
CA ALA A 35 -9.86 -11.49 9.31
C ALA A 35 -11.03 -10.79 8.60
N ASP A 36 -12.25 -11.16 9.00
CA ASP A 36 -13.45 -10.44 8.63
C ASP A 36 -13.46 -9.02 9.21
N CYS A 37 -13.69 -8.03 8.36
CA CYS A 37 -13.89 -6.65 8.76
C CYS A 37 -15.36 -6.35 9.01
N VAL A 38 -15.74 -6.29 10.29
CA VAL A 38 -17.11 -5.94 10.69
C VAL A 38 -17.28 -4.44 10.85
N SER A 39 -18.26 -3.87 10.14
CA SER A 39 -18.67 -2.47 10.31
C SER A 39 -19.92 -2.36 11.19
N TRP A 40 -19.88 -1.40 12.11
CA TRP A 40 -20.97 -1.09 13.03
C TRP A 40 -21.42 0.35 12.80
N THR A 41 -22.73 0.59 12.78
CA THR A 41 -23.28 1.95 12.83
C THR A 41 -23.68 2.28 14.27
N LEU A 42 -23.26 3.46 14.72
CA LEU A 42 -23.52 3.99 16.04
C LEU A 42 -24.56 5.11 15.94
N TYR A 43 -25.72 4.89 16.55
CA TYR A 43 -26.78 5.90 16.69
C TYR A 43 -26.99 6.17 18.18
N GLY A 44 -26.32 7.21 18.71
CA GLY A 44 -26.31 7.48 20.15
C GLY A 44 -25.66 6.33 20.94
N THR A 45 -26.41 5.68 21.83
CA THR A 45 -25.96 4.51 22.60
C THR A 45 -26.23 3.16 21.90
N LYS A 46 -27.00 3.16 20.80
CA LYS A 46 -27.34 1.93 20.07
C LYS A 46 -26.23 1.59 19.07
N LYS A 47 -25.78 0.33 19.11
CA LYS A 47 -24.87 -0.28 18.13
C LYS A 47 -25.65 -1.25 17.25
N GLU A 48 -25.53 -1.10 15.94
CA GLU A 48 -26.15 -2.01 14.98
C GLU A 48 -25.07 -2.58 14.05
N LYS A 49 -25.01 -3.91 13.93
CA LYS A 49 -24.09 -4.59 13.01
C LYS A 49 -24.59 -4.32 11.60
N HIS A 50 -23.79 -3.65 10.79
CA HIS A 50 -24.21 -3.17 9.47
C HIS A 50 -23.67 -4.05 8.35
N PHE A 51 -22.40 -4.46 8.43
CA PHE A 51 -21.73 -5.24 7.39
C PHE A 51 -20.58 -6.10 7.94
N CYS A 52 -20.23 -7.16 7.23
CA CYS A 52 -19.08 -8.02 7.48
C CYS A 52 -18.37 -8.26 6.14
N ASP A 53 -17.16 -7.74 5.96
CA ASP A 53 -16.34 -7.96 4.78
C ASP A 53 -15.30 -9.06 5.04
N PRO A 54 -15.48 -10.29 4.55
CA PRO A 54 -14.49 -11.35 4.71
C PRO A 54 -13.26 -11.16 3.80
N HIS A 55 -13.32 -10.27 2.81
CA HIS A 55 -12.32 -10.18 1.75
C HIS A 55 -11.40 -8.95 1.87
N LEU A 56 -11.62 -8.08 2.85
CA LEU A 56 -10.88 -6.82 2.97
C LEU A 56 -9.40 -7.01 3.37
N VAL A 57 -9.10 -8.06 4.14
CA VAL A 57 -7.79 -8.29 4.75
C VAL A 57 -6.94 -9.24 3.89
N GLY A 58 -5.62 -9.10 3.97
CA GLY A 58 -4.66 -10.01 3.30
C GLY A 58 -4.59 -9.88 1.78
N ASN A 59 -4.90 -8.71 1.23
CA ASN A 59 -4.80 -8.46 -0.20
C ASN A 59 -3.40 -7.97 -0.58
N HIS A 60 -2.84 -8.49 -1.68
CA HIS A 60 -1.53 -8.12 -2.25
C HIS A 60 -0.34 -8.37 -1.30
N ILE A 61 -0.14 -9.63 -0.91
CA ILE A 61 1.05 -10.06 -0.17
C ILE A 61 2.21 -10.17 -1.17
N ILE A 62 3.18 -9.26 -1.08
CA ILE A 62 4.26 -9.13 -2.07
C ILE A 62 5.64 -9.32 -1.45
N THR A 63 6.59 -9.80 -2.26
CA THR A 63 8.02 -9.84 -1.94
C THR A 63 8.85 -9.24 -3.08
N LYS A 64 10.12 -8.96 -2.84
CA LYS A 64 11.09 -8.57 -3.87
C LYS A 64 11.58 -9.82 -4.61
N CYS A 65 11.66 -9.75 -5.94
CA CYS A 65 12.21 -10.81 -6.76
C CYS A 65 13.68 -11.13 -6.39
N ALA A 66 14.05 -12.40 -6.44
CA ALA A 66 15.45 -12.79 -6.26
C ALA A 66 16.32 -12.25 -7.42
N GLY A 67 17.31 -11.42 -7.09
CA GLY A 67 18.25 -10.86 -8.07
C GLY A 67 17.71 -9.70 -8.91
N ALA A 68 16.49 -9.24 -8.66
CA ALA A 68 15.85 -8.15 -9.42
C ALA A 68 15.00 -7.26 -8.48
N ASP A 69 14.63 -6.05 -8.91
CA ASP A 69 13.91 -5.09 -8.06
C ASP A 69 12.39 -5.10 -8.27
N GLU A 70 11.91 -5.96 -9.17
CA GLU A 70 10.49 -6.20 -9.38
C GLU A 70 9.82 -6.83 -8.15
N ARG A 71 8.51 -6.64 -8.08
CA ARG A 71 7.65 -7.24 -7.06
C ARG A 71 7.15 -8.60 -7.56
N GLU A 72 7.12 -9.55 -6.66
CA GLU A 72 6.48 -10.86 -6.82
C GLU A 72 5.27 -10.91 -5.90
N ASP A 73 4.08 -11.19 -6.46
CA ASP A 73 2.86 -11.41 -5.69
C ASP A 73 2.81 -12.87 -5.23
N ILE A 74 2.72 -13.07 -3.91
CA ILE A 74 2.68 -14.37 -3.25
C ILE A 74 1.38 -14.55 -2.46
N THR A 75 0.33 -13.78 -2.76
CA THR A 75 -0.98 -13.86 -2.07
C THR A 75 -1.55 -15.27 -2.08
N ASP A 76 -1.43 -15.98 -3.21
CA ASP A 76 -1.86 -17.38 -3.39
C ASP A 76 -1.15 -18.37 -2.47
N SER A 77 -0.01 -17.98 -1.91
CA SER A 77 0.69 -18.80 -0.93
C SER A 77 0.01 -18.76 0.45
N TYR A 78 -0.85 -17.77 0.71
CA TYR A 78 -1.48 -17.52 2.01
C TYR A 78 -3.00 -17.67 2.02
N LYS A 79 -3.70 -17.43 0.90
CA LYS A 79 -5.16 -17.60 0.80
C LYS A 79 -5.61 -17.88 -0.64
N TYR A 80 -6.89 -18.20 -0.82
CA TYR A 80 -7.51 -18.47 -2.13
C TYR A 80 -8.13 -17.19 -2.74
N ASP A 81 -8.31 -17.17 -4.07
CA ASP A 81 -8.83 -16.03 -4.83
C ASP A 81 -10.30 -15.70 -4.53
N GLU A 82 -10.58 -14.41 -4.32
CA GLU A 82 -11.92 -13.89 -4.03
C GLU A 82 -12.10 -12.47 -4.63
N GLU A 83 -12.44 -12.33 -5.92
CA GLU A 83 -12.54 -11.01 -6.57
C GLU A 83 -13.89 -10.69 -7.24
N LYS A 84 -14.37 -9.45 -7.02
CA LYS A 84 -15.44 -8.80 -7.79
C LYS A 84 -15.01 -7.37 -8.14
N TRP A 85 -15.19 -6.99 -9.41
CA TRP A 85 -14.69 -5.72 -9.95
C TRP A 85 -15.82 -4.68 -10.12
N ILE A 86 -15.55 -3.44 -9.69
CA ILE A 86 -16.40 -2.26 -9.94
C ILE A 86 -15.49 -1.15 -10.52
N PHE A 87 -15.89 -0.56 -11.64
CA PHE A 87 -15.14 0.51 -12.28
C PHE A 87 -15.60 1.89 -11.78
N LEU A 88 -14.64 2.73 -11.37
CA LEU A 88 -14.88 4.11 -10.94
C LEU A 88 -13.75 5.01 -11.46
N GLN A 89 -14.12 6.15 -12.06
CA GLN A 89 -13.17 7.17 -12.53
C GLN A 89 -13.40 8.47 -11.76
N ILE A 90 -12.34 9.02 -11.18
CA ILE A 90 -12.37 10.28 -10.42
C ILE A 90 -11.32 11.23 -11.01
N ALA A 91 -11.72 12.44 -11.38
CA ALA A 91 -10.81 13.43 -11.94
C ALA A 91 -10.00 14.14 -10.84
N TYR A 92 -8.76 14.54 -11.15
CA TYR A 92 -7.88 15.27 -10.22
C TYR A 92 -8.54 16.51 -9.61
N SER A 93 -9.33 17.25 -10.39
CA SER A 93 -10.05 18.43 -9.92
C SER A 93 -11.02 18.15 -8.75
N GLN A 94 -11.45 16.90 -8.57
CA GLN A 94 -12.37 16.50 -7.50
C GLN A 94 -11.64 16.20 -6.19
N TYR A 95 -10.42 15.66 -6.23
CA TYR A 95 -9.70 15.20 -5.04
C TYR A 95 -8.41 15.98 -4.73
N GLY A 96 -7.82 16.68 -5.70
CA GLY A 96 -6.46 17.24 -5.61
C GLY A 96 -6.25 18.16 -4.40
N LYS A 97 -7.24 19.00 -4.07
CA LYS A 97 -7.17 19.92 -2.92
C LYS A 97 -7.25 19.25 -1.54
N TYR A 98 -7.53 17.94 -1.49
CA TYR A 98 -7.66 17.16 -0.26
C TYR A 98 -6.51 16.17 -0.07
N LEU A 99 -5.55 16.14 -1.01
CA LEU A 99 -4.38 15.27 -0.88
C LEU A 99 -3.43 15.80 0.19
N ASP A 100 -2.85 14.85 0.92
CA ASP A 100 -1.75 15.04 1.85
C ASP A 100 -0.50 14.32 1.35
N ASP A 101 0.58 14.38 2.13
CA ASP A 101 1.86 13.74 1.81
C ASP A 101 1.77 12.20 1.68
N ASN A 102 0.69 11.57 2.16
CA ASN A 102 0.48 10.13 2.03
C ASN A 102 -0.03 9.74 0.65
N ASN A 103 -0.48 10.70 -0.17
CA ASN A 103 -0.99 10.47 -1.52
C ASN A 103 -2.07 9.38 -1.58
N LEU A 104 -2.90 9.28 -0.53
CA LEU A 104 -3.88 8.21 -0.36
C LEU A 104 -5.31 8.75 -0.52
N VAL A 105 -6.10 8.06 -1.34
CA VAL A 105 -7.53 8.29 -1.49
C VAL A 105 -8.29 7.07 -1.00
N ARG A 106 -9.13 7.23 0.02
CA ARG A 106 -10.01 6.18 0.52
C ARG A 106 -11.36 6.22 -0.18
N LEU A 107 -11.65 5.19 -0.96
CA LEU A 107 -12.97 4.92 -1.52
C LEU A 107 -13.81 4.12 -0.53
N THR A 108 -15.06 4.53 -0.37
CA THR A 108 -16.07 3.81 0.41
C THR A 108 -17.36 3.72 -0.40
N ALA A 109 -17.81 2.51 -0.69
CA ALA A 109 -19.07 2.25 -1.39
C ALA A 109 -20.03 1.50 -0.47
N VAL A 110 -21.27 1.97 -0.38
CA VAL A 110 -22.35 1.29 0.34
C VAL A 110 -23.36 0.80 -0.69
N GLY A 111 -23.58 -0.51 -0.76
CA GLY A 111 -24.64 -1.15 -1.52
C GLY A 111 -25.72 -1.68 -0.59
N GLU A 112 -26.95 -1.80 -1.07
CA GLU A 112 -28.07 -2.41 -0.34
C GLU A 112 -28.82 -3.33 -1.30
N GLN A 113 -29.02 -4.58 -0.89
CA GLN A 113 -29.71 -5.58 -1.69
C GLN A 113 -31.21 -5.53 -1.40
N ASN A 114 -32.02 -5.25 -2.41
CA ASN A 114 -33.48 -5.05 -2.26
C ASN A 114 -34.27 -6.30 -1.79
N VAL A 115 -33.68 -7.50 -1.85
CA VAL A 115 -34.38 -8.76 -1.49
C VAL A 115 -34.14 -9.14 -0.03
N THR A 116 -32.89 -9.12 0.42
CA THR A 116 -32.47 -9.51 1.77
C THR A 116 -32.33 -8.32 2.71
N TRP A 117 -32.40 -7.09 2.19
CA TRP A 117 -32.03 -5.85 2.89
C TRP A 117 -30.61 -5.88 3.47
N GLU A 118 -29.76 -6.73 2.91
CA GLU A 118 -28.37 -6.85 3.29
C GLU A 118 -27.58 -5.67 2.70
N LYS A 119 -26.79 -5.03 3.55
CA LYS A 119 -25.96 -3.88 3.18
C LYS A 119 -24.54 -4.35 2.99
N VAL A 120 -23.90 -3.86 1.93
CA VAL A 120 -22.51 -4.15 1.58
C VAL A 120 -21.70 -2.86 1.73
N LEU A 121 -20.56 -2.90 2.42
CA LEU A 121 -19.66 -1.75 2.56
C LEU A 121 -18.27 -2.09 2.02
N VAL A 122 -17.96 -1.67 0.80
CA VAL A 122 -16.64 -1.88 0.19
C VAL A 122 -15.75 -0.69 0.53
N LYS A 123 -14.51 -0.95 0.97
CA LYS A 123 -13.47 0.06 1.17
C LYS A 123 -12.25 -0.25 0.34
N LYS A 124 -11.67 0.75 -0.31
CA LYS A 124 -10.40 0.62 -1.03
C LYS A 124 -9.57 1.87 -0.83
N ASP A 125 -8.34 1.69 -0.36
CA ASP A 125 -7.35 2.75 -0.29
C ASP A 125 -6.52 2.72 -1.59
N ILE A 126 -6.46 3.85 -2.28
CA ILE A 126 -5.70 4.04 -3.53
C ILE A 126 -4.52 4.95 -3.23
N THR A 127 -3.30 4.46 -3.47
CA THR A 127 -2.09 5.29 -3.46
C THR A 127 -1.86 5.86 -4.85
N LEU A 128 -1.75 7.18 -4.94
CA LEU A 128 -1.47 7.87 -6.19
C LEU A 128 0.02 7.72 -6.56
N ALA A 129 0.26 7.51 -7.85
CA ALA A 129 1.63 7.42 -8.37
C ALA A 129 2.33 8.78 -8.25
N VAL A 130 3.53 8.76 -7.67
CA VAL A 130 4.41 9.94 -7.61
C VAL A 130 5.18 10.04 -8.93
N PRO A 131 5.25 11.24 -9.55
CA PRO A 131 6.04 11.45 -10.76
C PRO A 131 7.51 11.05 -10.55
N GLN A 132 8.06 10.32 -11.51
CA GLN A 132 9.42 9.82 -11.43
C GLN A 132 10.44 10.93 -11.69
N ILE A 133 11.53 10.93 -10.92
CA ILE A 133 12.73 11.72 -11.20
C ILE A 133 13.72 10.82 -11.94
N THR A 134 14.14 11.25 -13.13
CA THR A 134 15.12 10.50 -13.94
C THR A 134 16.53 11.05 -13.70
N ILE A 135 17.48 10.15 -13.44
CA ILE A 135 18.89 10.46 -13.20
C ILE A 135 19.74 9.85 -14.31
N ASN A 136 20.45 10.69 -15.06
CA ASN A 136 21.29 10.25 -16.18
C ASN A 136 22.74 10.70 -15.98
N PHE A 137 23.70 9.78 -16.10
CA PHE A 137 25.12 10.12 -16.12
C PHE A 137 25.53 10.62 -17.50
N LEU A 138 26.20 11.77 -17.56
CA LEU A 138 26.68 12.38 -18.81
C LEU A 138 28.09 11.87 -19.20
N GLY A 139 28.32 10.57 -19.00
CA GLY A 139 29.59 9.87 -19.19
C GLY A 139 29.66 8.61 -18.33
N SER A 140 30.67 7.76 -18.55
CA SER A 140 30.87 6.57 -17.72
C SER A 140 31.43 6.97 -16.34
N PRO A 141 30.75 6.65 -15.23
CA PRO A 141 31.26 6.93 -13.91
C PRO A 141 32.51 6.10 -13.63
N VAL A 142 33.56 6.74 -13.08
CA VAL A 142 34.81 6.09 -12.68
C VAL A 142 35.08 6.44 -11.23
N VAL A 143 35.45 5.43 -10.44
CA VAL A 143 35.76 5.58 -9.01
C VAL A 143 36.78 6.71 -8.81
N ASN A 144 36.52 7.57 -7.83
CA ASN A 144 37.35 8.74 -7.48
C ASN A 144 37.53 9.78 -8.60
N LYS A 145 36.72 9.76 -9.66
CA LYS A 145 36.71 10.81 -10.69
C LYS A 145 35.38 11.56 -10.68
N PRO A 146 35.39 12.91 -10.81
CA PRO A 146 34.16 13.68 -10.96
C PRO A 146 33.35 13.19 -12.17
N CYS A 147 32.04 13.04 -11.97
CA CYS A 147 31.09 12.68 -13.02
C CYS A 147 29.95 13.70 -13.06
N LYS A 148 29.52 14.09 -14.26
CA LYS A 148 28.38 14.99 -14.44
C LYS A 148 27.09 14.17 -14.51
N VAL A 149 26.07 14.63 -13.81
CA VAL A 149 24.75 14.00 -13.77
C VAL A 149 23.71 15.00 -14.25
N ARG A 150 22.72 14.51 -14.99
CA ARG A 150 21.53 15.25 -15.41
C ARG A 150 20.32 14.69 -14.69
N LEU A 151 19.61 15.55 -14.00
CA LEU A 151 18.36 15.24 -13.31
C LEU A 151 17.21 15.81 -14.12
N MET A 152 16.16 15.03 -14.31
CA MET A 152 14.96 15.43 -15.05
C MET A 152 13.73 15.09 -14.23
N PHE A 153 12.85 16.09 -14.09
CA PHE A 153 11.55 15.97 -13.46
C PHE A 153 10.52 16.60 -14.41
N SER A 154 9.37 15.96 -14.54
CA SER A 154 8.25 16.46 -15.33
C SER A 154 7.05 16.61 -14.41
N ASN A 155 6.57 17.84 -14.27
CA ASN A 155 5.36 18.13 -13.52
C ASN A 155 4.16 17.45 -14.21
N PRO A 156 3.46 16.50 -13.54
CA PRO A 156 2.31 15.84 -14.12
C PRO A 156 1.02 16.68 -14.01
N LEU A 157 1.04 17.76 -13.24
CA LEU A 157 -0.12 18.62 -13.00
C LEU A 157 -0.21 19.70 -14.08
N ASN A 158 -1.44 20.12 -14.37
CA ASN A 158 -1.71 21.25 -15.26
C ASN A 158 -1.63 22.61 -14.53
N GLU A 159 -0.79 22.69 -13.50
CA GLU A 159 -0.62 23.83 -12.58
C GLU A 159 0.86 23.97 -12.23
N ASP A 160 1.34 25.19 -12.01
CA ASP A 160 2.75 25.45 -11.66
C ASP A 160 3.10 24.96 -10.25
N ILE A 161 4.20 24.21 -10.12
CA ILE A 161 4.75 23.82 -8.81
C ILE A 161 5.65 24.93 -8.28
N LYS A 162 5.49 25.26 -7.00
CA LYS A 162 6.26 26.28 -6.27
C LYS A 162 7.04 25.64 -5.13
N ASP A 163 8.01 26.38 -4.60
CA ASP A 163 8.80 25.98 -3.42
C ASP A 163 9.45 24.59 -3.54
N CYS A 164 9.93 24.28 -4.75
CA CYS A 164 10.58 23.01 -5.06
C CYS A 164 11.92 22.90 -4.30
N LEU A 165 12.13 21.79 -3.60
CA LEU A 165 13.42 21.44 -3.00
C LEU A 165 13.92 20.12 -3.61
N LEU A 166 15.10 20.14 -4.22
CA LEU A 166 15.77 18.97 -4.76
C LEU A 166 16.83 18.49 -3.77
N VAL A 167 16.72 17.22 -3.37
CA VAL A 167 17.64 16.58 -2.43
C VAL A 167 18.29 15.38 -3.11
N ILE A 168 19.63 15.34 -3.09
CA ILE A 168 20.41 14.30 -3.76
C ILE A 168 21.35 13.65 -2.74
N GLU A 169 21.35 12.33 -2.71
CA GLU A 169 22.24 11.51 -1.90
C GLU A 169 22.63 10.23 -2.64
N GLY A 170 23.74 9.62 -2.23
CA GLY A 170 24.21 8.39 -2.83
C GLY A 170 25.43 7.84 -2.10
N SER A 171 25.25 6.75 -1.36
CA SER A 171 26.35 6.07 -0.66
C SER A 171 27.44 5.66 -1.66
N GLY A 172 28.69 6.01 -1.36
CA GLY A 172 29.83 5.74 -2.25
C GLY A 172 29.97 6.69 -3.46
N LEU A 173 28.96 7.53 -3.73
CA LEU A 173 29.01 8.57 -4.76
C LEU A 173 29.22 9.97 -4.17
N MET A 174 28.62 10.23 -3.00
CA MET A 174 28.64 11.53 -2.32
C MET A 174 28.94 11.36 -0.83
N LYS A 175 29.68 12.32 -0.25
CA LYS A 175 29.99 12.33 1.19
C LYS A 175 28.87 12.88 2.06
N THR A 176 28.09 13.79 1.50
CA THR A 176 26.99 14.48 2.17
C THR A 176 25.84 14.67 1.20
N GLN A 177 24.64 14.83 1.76
CA GLN A 177 23.46 15.21 0.99
C GLN A 177 23.65 16.60 0.37
N LEU A 178 23.26 16.75 -0.89
CA LEU A 178 23.22 18.02 -1.59
C LEU A 178 21.77 18.49 -1.69
N LYS A 179 21.51 19.72 -1.26
CA LYS A 179 20.20 20.38 -1.36
C LYS A 179 20.31 21.51 -2.38
N LEU A 180 19.43 21.51 -3.37
CA LEU A 180 19.35 22.48 -4.46
C LEU A 180 17.92 22.97 -4.57
N LEU A 181 17.74 24.20 -5.02
CA LEU A 181 16.47 24.95 -5.05
C LEU A 181 16.00 25.38 -3.66
#